data_AF-A0A9W6KKZ9-F1
#
_entry.id   AF-A0A9W6KKZ9-F1
#
_cell.length_a   1.000
_cell.length_b   1.000
_cell.length_c   1.000
_cell.angle_alpha   90.00
_cell.angle_beta   90.00
_cell.angle_gamma   90.00
#
_symmetry.space_group_name_H-M   'P 1'
#
loop_
_entity.id
_entity.type
_entity.pdbx_description
1 polymer ?
#
loop_
_entity_poly.entity_id
_entity_poly.type
_entity_poly.pdbx_seq_one_letter_code
_entity_poly.pdbx_strand_id
1 'polypeptide(L)' 'MITFDTAEQLAAALRRAAAAHGRHEEELGHADEGWPEWYAAFMLRDPGPVDSAGAADRR' A
#
# COMPACT_ATOMS: atom_id res chain seq x y z
N MET A 1 1.16 -4.34 -12.61
CA MET A 1 0.14 -5.09 -11.86
C MET A 1 0.63 -5.19 -10.43
N ILE A 2 -0.16 -4.74 -9.45
CA ILE A 2 0.20 -4.89 -8.03
C ILE A 2 -0.19 -6.29 -7.61
N THR A 3 0.71 -7.01 -6.95
CA THR A 3 0.47 -8.35 -6.40
C THR A 3 1.09 -8.44 -5.02
N PHE A 4 0.41 -9.12 -4.10
CA PHE A 4 0.90 -9.44 -2.77
C PHE A 4 0.89 -10.95 -2.62
N ASP A 5 1.97 -11.52 -2.11
CA ASP A 5 2.11 -12.98 -1.97
C ASP A 5 1.39 -13.50 -0.72
N THR A 6 1.23 -12.65 0.29
CA THR A 6 0.55 -13.00 1.54
C THR A 6 -0.40 -11.90 2.03
N ALA A 7 -1.34 -12.29 2.89
CA ALA A 7 -2.22 -11.36 3.58
C ALA A 7 -1.44 -10.41 4.49
N GLU A 8 -0.33 -10.85 5.10
CA GLU A 8 0.53 -10.03 5.94
C GLU A 8 1.20 -8.91 5.14
N GLN A 9 1.66 -9.21 3.91
CA GLN A 9 2.24 -8.20 3.01
C GLN A 9 1.19 -7.15 2.63
N LEU A 10 -0.02 -7.58 2.25
CA LEU A 10 -1.13 -6.67 1.96
C LEU A 10 -1.49 -5.81 3.20
N ALA A 11 -1.62 -6.43 4.37
CA ALA A 11 -1.95 -5.72 5.60
C ALA A 11 -0.85 -4.71 5.99
N ALA A 12 0.42 -5.03 5.75
CA ALA A 12 1.52 -4.11 5.97
C ALA A 12 1.47 -2.92 5.01
N ALA A 13 1.15 -3.14 3.73
CA ALA A 13 0.96 -2.07 2.76
C ALA A 13 -0.21 -1.15 3.15
N LEU A 14 -1.36 -1.72 3.52
CA LEU A 14 -2.52 -0.95 3.97
C LEU A 14 -2.23 -0.10 5.21
N ARG A 15 -1.45 -0.62 6.19
CA ARG A 15 -1.01 0.17 7.35
C ARG A 15 -0.14 1.37 6.97
N ARG A 16 0.77 1.21 6.00
CA ARG A 16 1.57 2.33 5.49
C ARG A 16 0.71 3.36 4.77
N ALA A 17 -0.25 2.91 3.97
CA ALA A 17 -1.20 3.79 3.30
C ALA A 17 -2.04 4.58 4.31
N ALA A 18 -2.58 3.93 5.34
CA ALA A 18 -3.32 4.61 6.40
C ALA A 18 -2.47 5.67 7.13
N ALA A 19 -1.23 5.34 7.48
CA ALA A 19 -0.32 6.29 8.13
C ALA A 19 0.04 7.48 7.22
N ALA A 20 0.11 7.28 5.91
CA ALA A 20 0.40 8.34 4.95
C ALA A 20 -0.86 9.17 4.60
N HIS A 21 -2.03 8.55 4.54
CA HIS A 21 -3.31 9.22 4.31
C HIS A 21 -3.72 10.08 5.50
N GLY A 22 -3.49 9.62 6.74
CA GLY A 22 -3.72 10.46 7.93
C GLY A 22 -2.94 11.77 7.89
N ARG A 23 -1.68 11.76 7.42
CA ARG A 23 -0.92 13.00 7.19
C ARG A 23 -1.49 13.85 6.06
N HIS A 24 -2.01 13.21 5.01
CA HIS A 24 -2.67 13.93 3.92
C HIS A 24 -3.94 14.65 4.38
N GLU A 25 -4.75 14.01 5.23
CA GLU A 25 -5.94 14.64 5.82
C GLU A 25 -5.58 15.78 6.78
N GLU A 26 -4.48 15.65 7.54
CA GLU A 26 -3.93 16.75 8.34
C GLU A 26 -3.55 17.95 7.47
N GLU A 27 -2.95 17.72 6.29
CA GLU A 27 -2.61 18.78 5.31
C GLU A 27 -3.86 19.39 4.66
N LEU A 28 -4.89 18.59 4.39
CA LEU A 28 -6.17 19.05 3.84
C LEU A 28 -7.00 19.82 4.89
N GLY A 29 -6.83 19.51 6.17
CA GLY A 29 -7.61 20.08 7.27
C GLY A 29 -9.04 19.52 7.39
N HIS A 30 -9.38 18.50 6.60
CA HIS A 30 -10.65 17.79 6.64
C HIS A 30 -10.47 16.35 6.14
N ALA A 31 -11.48 15.50 6.40
CA ALA A 31 -11.50 14.14 5.87
C ALA A 31 -11.52 14.17 4.34
N ASP A 32 -10.75 13.29 3.71
CA ASP A 32 -10.65 13.20 2.27
C ASP A 32 -11.79 12.35 1.70
N GLU A 33 -12.70 12.97 0.94
CA GLU A 33 -13.79 12.25 0.26
C GLU A 33 -13.28 11.35 -0.86
N GLY A 34 -12.10 11.65 -1.43
CA GLY A 34 -11.40 10.89 -2.46
C GLY A 34 -10.45 9.82 -1.91
N TRP A 35 -10.65 9.41 -0.66
CA TRP A 35 -9.80 8.41 0.00
C TRP A 35 -9.59 7.11 -0.80
N PRO A 36 -10.58 6.55 -1.56
CA PRO A 36 -10.37 5.30 -2.30
C PRO A 36 -9.34 5.48 -3.42
N GLU A 37 -9.46 6.56 -4.19
CA GLU A 37 -8.54 6.92 -5.27
C GLU A 37 -7.14 7.18 -4.74
N TRP A 38 -7.04 7.88 -3.60
CA TRP A 38 -5.77 8.14 -2.94
C TRP A 38 -5.08 6.85 -2.52
N TYR A 39 -5.82 5.91 -1.90
CA TYR A 39 -5.29 4.61 -1.52
C TYR A 39 -4.81 3.81 -2.72
N ALA A 40 -5.60 3.77 -3.81
CA ALA A 40 -5.22 3.05 -5.02
C ALA A 40 -3.93 3.62 -5.64
N ALA A 41 -3.81 4.95 -5.70
CA ALA A 41 -2.60 5.61 -6.18
C ALA A 41 -1.40 5.33 -5.27
N PHE A 42 -1.60 5.31 -3.95
CA PHE A 42 -0.55 4.97 -3.00
C PHE A 42 -0.08 3.51 -3.17
N MET A 43 -1.01 2.56 -3.29
CA MET A 43 -0.68 1.14 -3.52
C MET A 43 0.10 0.90 -4.82
N LEU A 44 -0.16 1.71 -5.87
CA LEU A 44 0.60 1.66 -7.12
C LEU A 44 2.03 2.20 -6.95
N ARG A 45 2.23 3.17 -6.06
CA ARG A 45 3.53 3.80 -5.84
C ARG A 45 4.39 3.06 -4.81
N ASP A 46 3.77 2.45 -3.80
CA ASP A 46 4.43 1.74 -2.71
C ASP A 46 3.74 0.39 -2.40
N PRO A 47 3.98 -0.66 -3.22
CA PRO A 47 3.54 -2.01 -2.89
C PRO A 47 4.29 -2.60 -1.67
N GLY A 48 5.35 -1.96 -1.19
CA GLY A 48 6.22 -2.47 -0.12
C GLY A 48 7.37 -3.35 -0.62
N PRO A 49 8.19 -3.85 0.31
CA PRO A 49 9.32 -4.70 -0.03
C PRO A 49 8.82 -6.02 -0.64
N VAL A 50 9.19 -6.23 -1.91
CA VAL A 50 9.03 -7.50 -2.60
C VAL A 50 10.16 -8.43 -2.16
N ASP A 51 9.95 -9.16 -1.08
CA ASP A 51 10.88 -10.24 -0.72
C ASP A 51 10.71 -11.35 -1.77
N SER A 52 11.50 -11.24 -2.84
CA SER A 52 11.59 -12.16 -3.96
C SER A 52 12.29 -13.46 -3.54
N ALA A 53 11.83 -14.11 -2.47
CA ALA A 53 12.33 -15.39 -2.00
C ALA A 53 11.44 -16.57 -2.47
N GLY A 54 10.70 -16.40 -3.58
CA GLY A 54 9.87 -17.44 -4.20
C GLY A 54 10.21 -17.77 -5.66
N ALA A 55 11.20 -17.11 -6.27
CA ALA A 55 11.57 -17.32 -7.68
C ALA A 55 12.79 -18.25 -7.87
N ALA A 56 13.31 -18.87 -6.81
CA ALA A 56 14.49 -19.75 -6.87
C ALA A 56 14.17 -21.26 -6.87
N ASP A 57 12.89 -21.67 -6.81
CA ASP A 57 12.51 -23.07 -6.78
C ASP A 57 11.57 -23.45 -7.95
N ARG A 58 12.07 -23.24 -9.17
CA ARG A 58 11.60 -23.94 -10.38
C ARG A 58 12.79 -24.31 -11.24
N ARG A 59 13.49 -25.37 -10.86
CA ARG A 59 14.29 -26.19 -11.76
C ARG A 59 14.04 -27.66 -11.48
#